data_AF-A0A7C1S686-F1
#
_entry.id   AF-A0A7C1S686-F1
#
_cell.length_a   1.000
_cell.length_b   1.000
_cell.length_c   1.000
_cell.angle_alpha   90.00
_cell.angle_beta   90.00
_cell.angle_gamma   90.00
#
_symmetry.space_group_name_H-M   'P 1'
#
loop_
_entity.id
_entity.type
_entity.pdbx_description
1 polymer ?
#
loop_
_entity_poly.entity_id
_entity_poly.type
_entity_poly.pdbx_seq_one_letter_code
_entity_poly.pdbx_strand_id
1 'polypeptide(L)'
;MMKILKIFTGRHVTSSLVIGSIILLLFILIGIFGARIAPYDSQEMHYEHLKEQPSGSFLLGTDRFGRDVLSRVIVGTRTTLTIAAFSTLLALVIGILVGASSAYFGGWVDNLIMRVNDIFISFPTLIFAMLVVGVLGPSVVNGAIAIGIIYAPRVGRVIRSAALSIVPLEYIDAARVRGENAFYIIFREILPNLLPTIIVEGSIRLGYAILLSA
;
A
#
# COMPACT_ATOMS: atom_id res chain seq x y z
N MET A 1 7.52 -13.65 -17.87
CA MET A 1 6.53 -12.63 -18.28
C MET A 1 5.18 -13.22 -18.73
N MET A 2 5.16 -14.18 -19.66
CA MET A 2 3.91 -14.64 -20.31
C MET A 2 2.97 -15.52 -19.44
N LYS A 3 3.43 -16.05 -18.30
CA LYS A 3 2.59 -16.80 -17.34
C LYS A 3 1.77 -15.89 -16.40
N ILE A 4 2.25 -14.68 -16.11
CA ILE A 4 1.53 -13.73 -15.22
C ILE A 4 0.28 -13.19 -15.93
N LEU A 5 0.36 -12.93 -17.24
CA LEU A 5 -0.80 -12.53 -18.03
C LEU A 5 -1.85 -13.66 -18.15
N LYS A 6 -1.41 -14.93 -18.23
CA LYS A 6 -2.32 -16.08 -18.35
C LYS A 6 -3.20 -16.33 -17.12
N ILE A 7 -2.78 -15.88 -15.93
CA ILE A 7 -3.61 -15.93 -14.72
C ILE A 7 -4.82 -14.98 -14.83
N PHE A 8 -4.69 -13.88 -15.58
CA PHE A 8 -5.77 -12.92 -15.81
C PHE A 8 -6.64 -13.27 -17.04
N THR A 9 -6.07 -13.87 -18.09
CA THR A 9 -6.78 -14.07 -19.37
C THR A 9 -7.65 -15.33 -19.44
N GLY A 10 -7.66 -16.19 -18.41
CA GLY A 10 -8.47 -17.43 -18.39
C GLY A 10 -9.76 -17.35 -17.56
N ARG A 11 -10.00 -16.24 -16.85
CA ARG A 11 -11.20 -16.05 -16.00
C ARG A 11 -12.13 -15.03 -16.63
N HIS A 12 -13.42 -15.34 -16.66
CA HIS A 12 -14.47 -14.37 -16.99
C HIS A 12 -14.25 -13.09 -16.18
N VAL A 13 -14.13 -11.96 -16.88
CA VAL A 13 -14.02 -10.65 -16.24
C VAL A 13 -15.26 -10.45 -15.39
N THR A 14 -15.10 -10.39 -14.06
CA THR A 14 -16.23 -10.21 -13.15
C THR A 14 -16.68 -8.75 -13.16
N SER A 15 -17.99 -8.51 -13.02
CA SER A 15 -18.55 -7.14 -13.00
C SER A 15 -17.88 -6.27 -11.92
N SER A 16 -17.51 -6.85 -10.79
CA SER A 16 -16.80 -6.16 -9.70
C SER A 16 -15.43 -5.62 -10.14
N LEU A 17 -14.69 -6.37 -10.96
CA LEU A 17 -13.40 -5.92 -11.48
C LEU A 17 -13.56 -4.74 -12.43
N VAL A 18 -14.59 -4.76 -13.28
CA VAL A 18 -14.89 -3.66 -14.21
C VAL A 18 -15.27 -2.40 -13.43
N ILE A 19 -16.21 -2.50 -12.50
CA ILE A 19 -16.67 -1.38 -11.67
C ILE A 19 -15.50 -0.79 -10.88
N GLY A 20 -14.71 -1.63 -10.20
CA GLY A 20 -13.54 -1.18 -9.45
C GLY A 20 -12.50 -0.49 -10.33
N SER A 21 -12.26 -1.01 -11.54
CA SER A 21 -11.33 -0.41 -12.49
C SER A 21 -11.81 0.95 -13.00
N ILE A 22 -13.11 1.11 -13.26
CA ILE A 22 -13.71 2.40 -13.66
C ILE A 22 -13.57 3.43 -12.54
N ILE A 23 -13.88 3.05 -11.30
CA ILE A 23 -13.75 3.94 -10.14
C ILE A 23 -12.29 4.37 -9.97
N LEU A 24 -11.35 3.43 -10.02
CA LEU A 24 -9.92 3.73 -9.90
C LEU A 24 -9.45 4.65 -11.04
N LEU A 25 -9.87 4.38 -12.28
CA LEU A 25 -9.55 5.22 -13.44
C LEU A 25 -10.05 6.65 -13.25
N LEU A 26 -11.27 6.81 -12.73
CA LEU A 26 -11.84 8.13 -12.43
C LEU A 26 -11.00 8.88 -11.39
N PHE A 27 -10.58 8.24 -10.30
CA PHE A 27 -9.69 8.87 -9.31
C PHE A 27 -8.31 9.20 -9.88
N ILE A 28 -7.75 8.37 -10.76
CA ILE A 28 -6.49 8.66 -11.45
C ILE A 28 -6.65 9.90 -12.35
N LEU A 29 -7.75 9.99 -13.11
CA LEU A 29 -8.05 11.15 -13.94
C LEU A 29 -8.22 12.42 -13.09
N ILE A 30 -8.92 12.34 -11.96
CA ILE A 30 -9.01 13.44 -10.98
C ILE A 30 -7.62 13.79 -10.44
N GLY A 31 -6.77 12.82 -10.11
CA GLY A 31 -5.42 13.09 -9.62
C GLY A 31 -4.52 13.78 -10.66
N ILE A 32 -4.71 13.49 -11.95
CA ILE A 32 -3.92 14.09 -13.04
C ILE A 32 -4.45 15.48 -13.42
N PHE A 33 -5.77 15.61 -13.59
CA PHE A 33 -6.41 16.83 -14.10
C PHE A 33 -7.02 17.72 -13.02
N GLY A 34 -7.03 17.27 -11.77
CA GLY A 34 -7.78 17.91 -10.68
C GLY A 34 -7.40 19.36 -10.43
N ALA A 35 -6.12 19.70 -10.51
CA ALA A 35 -5.67 21.09 -10.35
C ALA A 35 -6.26 22.05 -11.40
N ARG A 36 -6.74 21.55 -12.56
CA ARG A 36 -7.42 22.36 -13.59
C ARG A 36 -8.95 22.34 -13.48
N ILE A 37 -9.50 21.36 -12.76
CA ILE A 37 -10.95 21.14 -12.61
C ILE A 37 -11.45 21.73 -11.27
N ALA A 38 -10.57 21.91 -10.29
CA ALA A 38 -10.88 22.50 -9.00
C ALA A 38 -11.49 23.91 -9.18
N PRO A 39 -12.64 24.21 -8.55
CA PRO A 39 -13.27 25.53 -8.64
C PRO A 39 -12.41 26.67 -8.08
N TYR A 40 -11.65 26.40 -7.02
CA TYR A 40 -10.80 27.36 -6.31
C TYR A 40 -9.39 26.79 -6.09
N ASP A 41 -8.44 27.64 -5.70
CA ASP A 41 -7.15 27.15 -5.23
C ASP A 41 -7.31 26.42 -3.89
N SER A 42 -6.71 25.23 -3.77
CA SER A 42 -6.85 24.38 -2.58
C SER A 42 -6.33 24.98 -1.27
N GLN A 43 -5.48 26.01 -1.35
CA GLN A 43 -4.88 26.72 -0.21
C GLN A 43 -5.44 28.13 -0.02
N GLU A 44 -6.29 28.61 -0.92
CA GLU A 44 -6.90 29.94 -0.81
C GLU A 44 -7.85 29.98 0.40
N MET A 45 -7.64 30.99 1.26
CA MET A 45 -8.39 31.17 2.50
C MET A 45 -9.41 32.29 2.33
N HIS A 46 -10.69 31.94 2.30
CA HIS A 46 -11.79 32.91 2.30
C HIS A 46 -12.21 33.21 3.73
N TYR A 47 -11.57 34.21 4.36
CA TYR A 47 -11.78 34.56 5.78
C TYR A 47 -13.22 34.97 6.13
N GLU A 48 -14.01 35.41 5.15
CA GLU A 48 -15.43 35.76 5.32
C GLU A 48 -16.35 34.52 5.33
N HIS A 49 -15.83 33.38 4.85
CA HIS A 49 -16.58 32.15 4.61
C HIS A 49 -16.01 31.01 5.47
N LEU A 50 -15.94 31.19 6.79
CA LEU A 50 -15.40 30.18 7.71
C LEU A 50 -16.46 29.14 8.09
N LYS A 51 -16.16 27.84 7.90
CA LYS A 51 -17.07 26.72 8.21
C LYS A 51 -18.47 26.90 7.58
N GLU A 52 -18.51 27.41 6.35
CA GLU A 52 -19.75 27.59 5.63
C GLU A 52 -20.33 26.22 5.26
N GLN A 53 -21.66 26.10 5.35
CA GLN A 53 -22.38 24.92 4.86
C GLN A 53 -22.32 24.87 3.32
N PRO A 54 -22.63 23.72 2.69
CA PRO A 54 -22.72 23.62 1.23
C PRO A 54 -23.59 24.73 0.63
N SER A 55 -23.00 25.51 -0.29
CA SER A 55 -23.64 26.64 -0.97
C SER A 55 -23.36 26.62 -2.47
N GLY A 56 -24.04 27.47 -3.24
CA GLY A 56 -23.82 27.56 -4.69
C GLY A 56 -22.39 27.99 -5.07
N SER A 57 -21.73 28.75 -4.18
CA SER A 57 -20.33 29.15 -4.31
C SER A 57 -19.40 28.04 -3.80
N PHE A 58 -19.67 27.47 -2.63
CA PHE A 58 -18.88 26.38 -2.05
C PHE A 58 -19.68 25.09 -2.02
N LEU A 59 -19.59 24.28 -3.09
CA LEU A 59 -20.44 23.09 -3.30
C LEU A 59 -20.39 22.08 -2.14
N LEU A 60 -19.25 21.95 -1.45
CA LEU A 60 -19.10 21.11 -0.25
C LEU A 60 -18.86 21.92 1.03
N GLY A 61 -19.06 23.23 0.98
CA GLY A 61 -18.76 24.16 2.06
C GLY A 61 -17.27 24.44 2.22
N THR A 62 -16.91 25.10 3.31
CA THR A 62 -15.53 25.48 3.62
C THR A 62 -15.03 24.86 4.92
N ASP A 63 -13.72 24.71 5.05
CA ASP A 63 -13.11 24.23 6.29
C ASP A 63 -12.99 25.33 7.37
N ARG A 64 -12.38 24.98 8.51
CA ARG A 64 -12.17 25.91 9.64
C ARG A 64 -11.28 27.13 9.32
N PHE A 65 -10.63 27.14 8.17
CA PHE A 65 -9.78 28.22 7.67
C PHE A 65 -10.36 28.89 6.43
N GLY A 66 -11.62 28.57 6.05
CA GLY A 66 -12.28 29.17 4.89
C GLY A 66 -11.80 28.63 3.55
N ARG A 67 -11.15 27.47 3.52
CA ARG A 67 -10.72 26.82 2.27
C ARG A 67 -11.85 25.97 1.70
N ASP A 68 -12.06 26.03 0.38
CA ASP A 68 -13.07 25.22 -0.30
C ASP A 68 -12.78 23.71 -0.15
N VAL A 69 -13.75 22.98 0.39
CA VAL A 69 -13.59 21.54 0.68
C VAL A 69 -13.52 20.74 -0.62
N LEU A 70 -14.29 21.11 -1.65
CA LEU A 70 -14.31 20.38 -2.92
C LEU A 70 -12.97 20.46 -3.65
N SER A 71 -12.42 21.67 -3.78
CA SER A 71 -11.11 21.92 -4.40
C SER A 71 -10.01 21.18 -3.64
N ARG A 72 -10.06 21.16 -2.30
CA ARG A 72 -9.13 20.37 -1.49
C ARG A 72 -9.24 18.86 -1.74
N VAL A 73 -10.44 18.31 -1.88
CA VAL A 73 -10.62 16.87 -2.19
C VAL A 73 -10.06 16.54 -3.57
N ILE A 74 -10.36 17.37 -4.57
CA ILE A 74 -9.89 17.19 -5.95
C ILE A 74 -8.36 17.25 -6.01
N VAL A 75 -7.74 18.31 -5.48
CA VAL A 75 -6.29 18.50 -5.51
C VAL A 75 -5.58 17.49 -4.60
N GLY A 76 -6.15 17.20 -3.43
CA GLY A 76 -5.62 16.22 -2.47
C GLY A 76 -5.56 14.80 -3.02
N THR A 77 -6.46 14.43 -3.94
CA THR A 77 -6.52 13.11 -4.57
C THR A 77 -5.15 12.71 -5.16
N ARG A 78 -4.44 13.62 -5.82
CA ARG A 78 -3.10 13.34 -6.40
C ARG A 78 -2.10 12.93 -5.32
N THR A 79 -2.03 13.69 -4.23
CA THR A 79 -1.08 13.46 -3.14
C THR A 79 -1.41 12.16 -2.42
N THR A 80 -2.67 11.92 -2.09
CA THR A 80 -3.13 10.69 -1.43
C THR A 80 -2.86 9.45 -2.28
N LEU A 81 -3.18 9.47 -3.58
CA LEU A 81 -2.90 8.33 -4.46
C LEU A 81 -1.39 8.06 -4.58
N THR A 82 -0.58 9.11 -4.69
CA THR A 82 0.88 9.00 -4.77
C THR A 82 1.43 8.35 -3.50
N ILE A 83 1.09 8.88 -2.32
CA ILE A 83 1.57 8.35 -1.03
C ILE A 83 1.10 6.91 -0.85
N ALA A 84 -0.19 6.62 -1.11
CA ALA A 84 -0.75 5.28 -0.93
C ALA A 84 -0.09 4.24 -1.85
N ALA A 85 0.12 4.57 -3.13
CA ALA A 85 0.73 3.64 -4.08
C ALA A 85 2.19 3.34 -3.72
N PHE A 86 3.02 4.37 -3.50
CA PHE A 86 4.45 4.20 -3.21
C PHE A 86 4.69 3.52 -1.86
N SER A 87 3.95 3.91 -0.82
CA SER A 87 4.07 3.27 0.50
C SER A 87 3.63 1.81 0.49
N THR A 88 2.55 1.48 -0.22
CA THR A 88 2.08 0.10 -0.36
C THR A 88 3.10 -0.75 -1.11
N LEU A 89 3.65 -0.24 -2.22
CA LEU A 89 4.68 -0.96 -2.97
C LEU A 89 5.92 -1.21 -2.09
N LEU A 90 6.36 -0.21 -1.34
CA LEU A 90 7.50 -0.35 -0.43
C LEU A 90 7.22 -1.38 0.67
N ALA A 91 6.03 -1.32 1.28
CA ALA A 91 5.60 -2.28 2.30
C ALA A 91 5.55 -3.71 1.75
N LEU A 92 5.03 -3.88 0.53
CA LEU A 92 4.97 -5.17 -0.15
C LEU A 92 6.36 -5.71 -0.45
N VAL A 93 7.25 -4.90 -1.05
CA VAL A 93 8.61 -5.36 -1.39
C VAL A 93 9.35 -5.79 -0.14
N ILE A 94 9.40 -4.96 0.90
CA ILE A 94 10.11 -5.29 2.14
C ILE A 94 9.44 -6.49 2.84
N GLY A 95 8.12 -6.45 3.00
CA GLY A 95 7.37 -7.51 3.67
C GLY A 95 7.48 -8.85 2.96
N ILE A 96 7.42 -8.88 1.63
CA ILE A 96 7.58 -10.12 0.85
C ILE A 96 8.98 -10.71 1.05
N LEU A 97 10.02 -9.88 0.94
CA LEU A 97 11.40 -10.33 1.15
C LEU A 97 11.58 -10.90 2.57
N VAL A 98 11.17 -10.13 3.58
CA VAL A 98 11.26 -10.52 4.99
C VAL A 98 10.47 -11.81 5.26
N GLY A 99 9.19 -11.84 4.88
CA GLY A 99 8.28 -12.94 5.20
C GLY A 99 8.63 -14.25 4.47
N ALA A 100 8.92 -14.18 3.17
CA ALA A 100 9.25 -15.35 2.38
C ALA A 100 10.62 -15.93 2.78
N SER A 101 11.62 -15.08 3.03
CA SER A 101 12.92 -15.54 3.53
C SER A 101 12.81 -16.14 4.93
N SER A 102 12.04 -15.52 5.84
CA SER A 102 11.79 -16.05 7.20
C SER A 102 11.20 -17.45 7.15
N ALA A 103 10.17 -17.67 6.33
CA ALA A 103 9.53 -18.98 6.17
C ALA A 103 10.45 -20.01 5.50
N TYR A 104 11.23 -19.61 4.48
CA TYR A 104 12.10 -20.53 3.75
C TYR A 104 13.26 -21.04 4.60
N PHE A 105 13.94 -20.15 5.34
CA PHE A 105 15.09 -20.52 6.16
C PHE A 105 14.69 -21.17 7.49
N GLY A 106 13.55 -20.78 8.07
CA GLY A 106 13.04 -21.37 9.31
C GLY A 106 13.98 -21.20 10.52
N GLY A 107 13.72 -21.98 11.56
CA GLY A 107 14.61 -22.12 12.72
C GLY A 107 14.93 -20.81 13.44
N TRP A 108 16.22 -20.60 13.73
CA TRP A 108 16.68 -19.41 14.47
C TRP A 108 16.61 -18.13 13.64
N VAL A 109 16.79 -18.22 12.31
CA VAL A 109 16.70 -17.07 11.39
C VAL A 109 15.29 -16.53 11.40
N ASP A 110 14.31 -17.43 11.28
CA ASP A 110 12.90 -17.09 11.36
C ASP A 110 12.54 -16.39 12.68
N ASN A 111 13.00 -16.95 13.80
CA ASN A 111 12.81 -16.34 15.12
C ASN A 111 13.41 -14.95 15.21
N LEU A 112 14.65 -14.75 14.73
CA LEU A 112 15.30 -13.43 14.78
C LEU A 112 14.54 -12.40 13.94
N ILE A 113 14.19 -12.75 12.70
CA ILE A 113 13.46 -11.87 11.79
C ILE A 113 12.08 -11.51 12.39
N MET A 114 11.35 -12.49 12.91
CA MET A 114 10.04 -12.25 13.53
C MET A 114 10.13 -11.46 14.83
N ARG A 115 11.21 -11.58 15.61
CA ARG A 115 11.42 -10.73 16.80
C ARG A 115 11.62 -9.27 16.42
N VAL A 116 12.42 -8.99 15.39
CA VAL A 116 12.55 -7.62 14.86
C VAL A 116 11.19 -7.10 14.36
N ASN A 117 10.43 -7.96 13.69
CA ASN A 117 9.10 -7.65 13.22
C ASN A 117 8.13 -7.27 14.34
N ASP A 118 8.16 -8.03 15.44
CA ASP A 118 7.32 -7.81 16.62
C ASP A 118 7.63 -6.47 17.31
N ILE A 119 8.91 -6.07 17.35
CA ILE A 119 9.35 -4.77 17.87
C ILE A 119 8.66 -3.64 17.09
N PHE A 120 8.72 -3.65 15.76
CA PHE A 120 8.07 -2.61 14.95
C PHE A 120 6.55 -2.58 15.11
N ILE A 121 5.90 -3.75 15.22
CA ILE A 121 4.44 -3.84 15.37
C ILE A 121 3.98 -3.40 16.76
N SER A 122 4.85 -3.44 17.78
CA SER A 122 4.53 -2.99 19.13
C SER A 122 4.30 -1.48 19.24
N PHE A 123 4.84 -0.69 18.31
CA PHE A 123 4.63 0.75 18.29
C PHE A 123 3.25 1.10 17.69
N PRO A 124 2.48 1.99 18.33
CA PRO A 124 1.26 2.52 17.74
C PRO A 124 1.55 3.21 16.41
N THR A 125 0.81 2.82 15.35
CA THR A 125 1.04 3.24 13.96
C THR A 125 1.15 4.76 13.81
N LEU A 126 0.24 5.51 14.46
CA LEU A 126 0.19 6.97 14.37
C LEU A 126 1.41 7.63 15.02
N ILE A 127 1.75 7.19 16.24
CA ILE A 127 2.90 7.74 16.98
C ILE A 127 4.20 7.46 16.21
N PHE A 128 4.32 6.26 15.64
CA PHE A 128 5.49 5.92 14.85
C PHE A 128 5.57 6.75 13.56
N ALA A 129 4.45 6.96 12.86
CA ALA A 129 4.39 7.83 11.69
C ALA A 129 4.82 9.26 12.02
N MET A 130 4.35 9.81 13.14
CA MET A 130 4.74 11.16 13.62
C MET A 130 6.23 11.24 13.94
N LEU A 131 6.81 10.21 14.56
CA LEU A 131 8.25 10.15 14.83
C LEU A 131 9.07 10.16 13.54
N VAL A 132 8.71 9.31 12.57
CA VAL A 132 9.45 9.22 11.31
C VAL A 132 9.36 10.51 10.51
N VAL A 133 8.17 11.12 10.41
CA VAL A 133 7.99 12.41 9.73
C VAL A 133 8.69 13.53 10.49
N GLY A 134 8.69 13.51 11.83
CA GLY A 134 9.40 14.49 12.65
C GLY A 134 10.93 14.46 12.43
N VAL A 135 11.50 13.28 12.18
CA VAL A 135 12.94 13.12 11.91
C VAL A 135 13.28 13.40 10.45
N LEU A 136 12.51 12.88 9.49
CA LEU A 136 12.80 13.02 8.05
C LEU A 136 12.38 14.38 7.49
N GLY A 137 11.46 15.08 8.16
CA GLY A 137 10.87 16.33 7.71
C GLY A 137 9.63 16.13 6.82
N PRO A 138 8.78 17.17 6.69
CA PRO A 138 7.53 17.09 5.93
C PRO A 138 7.80 17.00 4.43
N SER A 139 7.45 15.86 3.82
CA SER A 139 7.53 15.65 2.37
C SER A 139 6.61 14.49 1.98
N VAL A 140 6.05 14.56 0.76
CA VAL A 140 5.26 13.46 0.17
C VAL A 140 6.08 12.17 0.13
N VAL A 141 7.36 12.28 -0.21
CA VAL A 141 8.27 11.12 -0.29
C VAL A 141 8.54 10.55 1.10
N ASN A 142 8.82 11.41 2.08
CA ASN A 142 9.09 10.97 3.45
C ASN A 142 7.86 10.33 4.10
N GLY A 143 6.67 10.89 3.84
CA GLY A 143 5.40 10.28 4.26
C GLY A 143 5.19 8.90 3.65
N ALA A 144 5.46 8.73 2.36
CA ALA A 144 5.37 7.43 1.70
C ALA A 144 6.36 6.40 2.27
N ILE A 145 7.61 6.82 2.52
CA ILE A 145 8.64 5.96 3.14
C ILE A 145 8.21 5.57 4.56
N ALA A 146 7.75 6.52 5.36
CA ALA A 146 7.29 6.28 6.73
C ALA A 146 6.18 5.22 6.77
N ILE A 147 5.13 5.42 5.98
CA ILE A 147 3.99 4.50 5.92
C ILE A 147 4.44 3.12 5.41
N GLY A 148 5.31 3.07 4.41
CA GLY A 148 5.82 1.81 3.87
C GLY A 148 6.61 0.99 4.89
N ILE A 149 7.50 1.63 5.65
CA ILE A 149 8.27 0.98 6.72
C ILE A 149 7.36 0.50 7.84
N ILE A 150 6.36 1.30 8.22
CA ILE A 150 5.40 0.96 9.28
C ILE A 150 4.57 -0.28 8.91
N TYR A 151 4.19 -0.42 7.64
CA TYR A 151 3.36 -1.54 7.19
C TYR A 151 4.13 -2.76 6.70
N ALA A 152 5.40 -2.62 6.31
CA ALA A 152 6.24 -3.74 5.90
C ALA A 152 6.23 -4.92 6.90
N PRO A 153 6.33 -4.69 8.23
CA PRO A 153 6.26 -5.76 9.21
C PRO A 153 4.98 -6.58 9.18
N ARG A 154 3.84 -5.89 9.00
CA ARG A 154 2.52 -6.52 8.97
C ARG A 154 2.37 -7.39 7.72
N VAL A 155 2.80 -6.87 6.58
CA VAL A 155 2.87 -7.63 5.32
C VAL A 155 3.76 -8.86 5.51
N GLY A 156 4.98 -8.68 6.06
CA GLY A 156 5.92 -9.77 6.24
C GLY A 156 5.39 -10.91 7.11
N ARG A 157 4.62 -10.59 8.16
CA ARG A 157 3.95 -11.61 8.99
C ARG A 157 2.91 -12.41 8.20
N VAL A 158 2.10 -11.74 7.38
CA VAL A 158 1.08 -12.40 6.54
C VAL A 158 1.73 -13.28 5.48
N ILE A 159 2.73 -12.75 4.77
CA ILE A 159 3.48 -13.49 3.74
C ILE A 159 4.19 -14.69 4.35
N ARG A 160 4.84 -14.54 5.51
CA ARG A 160 5.45 -15.66 6.24
C ARG A 160 4.41 -16.75 6.54
N SER A 161 3.26 -16.36 7.11
CA SER A 161 2.21 -17.31 7.47
C SER A 161 1.72 -18.11 6.27
N ALA A 162 1.59 -17.47 5.10
CA ALA A 162 1.20 -18.14 3.87
C ALA A 162 2.35 -18.97 3.26
N ALA A 163 3.60 -18.51 3.39
CA ALA A 163 4.76 -19.24 2.87
C ALA A 163 5.03 -20.54 3.65
N LEU A 164 4.73 -20.58 4.96
CA LEU A 164 4.91 -21.76 5.80
C LEU A 164 4.07 -22.98 5.35
N SER A 165 2.97 -22.78 4.62
CA SER A 165 2.21 -23.89 4.03
C SER A 165 2.75 -24.36 2.67
N ILE A 166 3.63 -23.58 2.04
CA ILE A 166 4.19 -23.84 0.71
C ILE A 166 5.59 -24.48 0.82
N VAL A 167 6.41 -23.98 1.73
CA VAL A 167 7.79 -24.47 1.95
C VAL A 167 7.91 -26.00 2.15
N PRO A 168 6.98 -26.71 2.82
CA PRO A 168 7.10 -28.17 3.02
C PRO A 168 6.56 -29.01 1.84
N LEU A 169 6.19 -28.41 0.71
CA LEU A 169 5.67 -29.16 -0.43
C LEU A 169 6.77 -29.88 -1.21
N GLU A 170 6.50 -31.10 -1.69
CA GLU A 170 7.48 -31.99 -2.31
C GLU A 170 8.24 -31.38 -3.50
N TYR A 171 7.62 -30.50 -4.28
CA TYR A 171 8.29 -29.84 -5.41
C TYR A 171 9.36 -28.84 -4.96
N ILE A 172 9.25 -28.28 -3.76
CA ILE A 172 10.29 -27.45 -3.14
C ILE A 172 11.48 -28.31 -2.76
N ASP A 173 11.23 -29.48 -2.15
CA ASP A 173 12.30 -30.42 -1.80
C ASP A 173 13.00 -30.98 -3.04
N ALA A 174 12.24 -31.28 -4.10
CA ALA A 174 12.81 -31.65 -5.39
C ALA A 174 13.71 -30.53 -5.98
N ALA A 175 13.34 -29.25 -5.82
CA ALA A 175 14.19 -28.13 -6.23
C ALA A 175 15.47 -28.04 -5.38
N ARG A 176 15.39 -28.27 -4.07
CA ARG A 176 16.56 -28.32 -3.17
C ARG A 176 17.51 -29.45 -3.53
N VAL A 177 17.01 -30.66 -3.79
CA VAL A 177 17.82 -31.82 -4.18
C VAL A 177 18.52 -31.60 -5.52
N ARG A 178 17.90 -30.85 -6.45
CA ARG A 178 18.54 -30.43 -7.70
C ARG A 178 19.66 -29.39 -7.52
N GLY A 179 19.86 -28.87 -6.32
CA GLY A 179 20.88 -27.86 -6.02
C GLY A 179 20.48 -26.44 -6.40
N GLU A 180 19.19 -26.17 -6.59
CA GLU A 180 18.71 -24.80 -6.84
C GLU A 180 19.01 -23.89 -5.65
N ASN A 181 19.46 -22.67 -5.92
CA ASN A 181 19.78 -21.74 -4.85
C ASN A 181 18.51 -21.18 -4.16
N ALA A 182 18.66 -20.68 -2.93
CA ALA A 182 17.54 -20.16 -2.13
C ALA A 182 16.78 -19.03 -2.84
N PHE A 183 17.49 -18.15 -3.56
CA PHE A 183 16.87 -17.05 -4.29
C PHE A 183 15.97 -17.57 -5.42
N TYR A 184 16.42 -18.57 -6.18
CA TYR A 184 15.64 -19.23 -7.20
C TYR A 184 14.38 -19.83 -6.59
N ILE A 185 14.50 -20.61 -5.51
CA ILE A 185 13.35 -21.27 -4.88
C ILE A 185 12.34 -20.24 -4.37
N ILE A 186 12.79 -19.18 -3.68
CA ILE A 186 11.90 -18.14 -3.19
C ILE A 186 11.16 -17.47 -4.35
N PHE A 187 11.88 -16.95 -5.35
CA PHE A 187 11.27 -16.11 -6.39
C PHE A 187 10.55 -16.89 -7.49
N ARG A 188 10.97 -18.13 -7.78
CA ARG A 188 10.39 -18.94 -8.85
C ARG A 188 9.41 -20.01 -8.38
N GLU A 189 9.56 -20.52 -7.16
CA GLU A 189 8.69 -21.58 -6.66
C GLU A 189 7.72 -21.05 -5.60
N ILE A 190 8.19 -20.29 -4.60
CA ILE A 190 7.34 -19.83 -3.49
C ILE A 190 6.48 -18.62 -3.87
N LEU A 191 7.10 -17.53 -4.33
CA LEU A 191 6.39 -16.27 -4.58
C LEU A 191 5.24 -16.37 -5.59
N PRO A 192 5.36 -17.12 -6.71
CA PRO A 192 4.25 -17.27 -7.65
C PRO A 192 3.02 -17.93 -7.01
N ASN A 193 3.21 -18.85 -6.07
CA ASN A 193 2.13 -19.48 -5.31
C ASN A 193 1.53 -18.55 -4.24
N LEU A 194 2.27 -17.51 -3.83
CA LEU A 194 1.80 -16.48 -2.89
C LEU A 194 1.14 -15.28 -3.56
N LEU A 195 1.13 -15.20 -4.90
CA LEU A 195 0.53 -14.07 -5.63
C LEU A 195 -0.91 -13.73 -5.18
N PRO A 196 -1.82 -14.70 -4.97
CA PRO A 196 -3.17 -14.38 -4.48
C PRO A 196 -3.15 -13.65 -3.13
N THR A 197 -2.34 -14.13 -2.18
CA THR A 197 -2.17 -13.50 -0.86
C THR A 197 -1.53 -12.12 -0.97
N ILE A 198 -0.51 -11.97 -1.82
CA ILE A 198 0.18 -10.69 -2.06
C ILE A 198 -0.78 -9.65 -2.63
N ILE A 199 -1.65 -10.03 -3.57
CA ILE A 199 -2.61 -9.12 -4.21
C ILE A 199 -3.68 -8.65 -3.21
N VAL A 200 -4.20 -9.57 -2.38
CA VAL A 200 -5.17 -9.23 -1.33
C VAL A 200 -4.53 -8.29 -0.31
N GLU A 201 -3.32 -8.61 0.13
CA GLU A 201 -2.59 -7.79 1.08
C GLU A 201 -2.28 -6.40 0.49
N GLY A 202 -1.89 -6.31 -0.78
CA GLY A 202 -1.68 -5.04 -1.47
C GLY A 202 -2.93 -4.16 -1.48
N SER A 203 -4.10 -4.75 -1.74
CA SER A 203 -5.38 -4.03 -1.73
C SER A 203 -5.71 -3.46 -0.34
N ILE A 204 -5.52 -4.27 0.70
CA ILE A 204 -5.75 -3.86 2.09
C ILE A 204 -4.77 -2.75 2.51
N ARG A 205 -3.49 -2.87 2.14
CA ARG A 205 -2.47 -1.88 2.49
C ARG A 205 -2.66 -0.56 1.77
N LEU A 206 -3.12 -0.57 0.53
CA LEU A 206 -3.49 0.64 -0.19
C LEU A 206 -4.59 1.41 0.54
N GLY A 207 -5.65 0.72 1.00
CA GLY A 207 -6.71 1.34 1.79
C GLY A 207 -6.22 1.94 3.11
N TYR A 208 -5.40 1.20 3.87
CA TYR A 208 -4.82 1.73 5.11
C TYR A 208 -3.85 2.89 4.89
N ALA A 209 -3.07 2.87 3.81
CA ALA A 209 -2.16 3.96 3.48
C ALA A 209 -2.91 5.25 3.12
N ILE A 210 -4.05 5.14 2.43
CA ILE A 210 -4.96 6.28 2.21
C ILE A 210 -5.43 6.86 3.54
N LEU A 211 -5.91 6.00 4.46
CA LEU A 211 -6.42 6.46 5.75
C LEU A 211 -5.36 7.09 6.65
N LEU A 212 -4.12 6.59 6.61
CA LEU A 212 -3.03 7.10 7.43
C LEU A 212 -2.41 8.39 6.89
N SER A 213 -2.53 8.63 5.58
CA SER A 213 -2.01 9.84 4.93
C SER A 213 -2.98 11.01 4.89
N ALA A 214 -4.25 10.78 5.28
CA ALA A 214 -5.31 11.79 5.36
C ALA A 214 -5.22 12.61 6.66
#